data_AF-A0A7I7WIK2-F1
#
_entry.id   AF-A0A7I7WIK2-F1
#
_cell.length_a   1.000
_cell.length_b   1.000
_cell.length_c   1.000
_cell.angle_alpha   90.00
_cell.angle_beta   90.00
_cell.angle_gamma   90.00
#
_symmetry.space_group_name_H-M   'P 1'
#
loop_
_entity.id
_entity.type
_entity.pdbx_description
1 polymer ?
#
loop_
_entity_poly.entity_id
_entity_poly.type
_entity_poly.pdbx_seq_one_letter_code
_entity_poly.pdbx_strand_id
1 'polypeptide(L)'
;MTRLANALSARGIGHGDRVAVLGYNSIELVESWLAALRLGAIAVPVNFRMVADEIAYVLADSGAAAVLADIALAPTVEEACAKLRRWTPSSRSAAIWTTSSPPRTVLSPRSQSRRGARVHHVHVGHDGLSQGAVLTHRNLYLHAFSSIATLGNRDDDDCWMAVAPLFHTAGVSGMLPMFLNGGAVIPPSVRPRRDRRHDRR
;
A
#
# COMPACT_ATOMS: atom_id res chain seq x y z
N MET A 1 0.69 -10.81 7.46
CA MET A 1 0.92 -9.49 8.14
C MET A 1 2.17 -9.44 9.05
N THR A 2 2.27 -10.18 10.18
CA THR A 2 3.40 -10.03 11.14
C THR A 2 4.78 -10.29 10.54
N ARG A 3 4.91 -11.32 9.69
CA ARG A 3 6.17 -11.62 8.99
C ARG A 3 6.62 -10.46 8.09
N LEU A 4 5.70 -9.86 7.34
CA LEU A 4 5.97 -8.72 6.48
C LEU A 4 6.35 -7.48 7.30
N ALA A 5 5.63 -7.19 8.39
CA ALA A 5 5.97 -6.11 9.30
C ALA A 5 7.37 -6.28 9.90
N ASN A 6 7.74 -7.48 10.35
CA ASN A 6 9.09 -7.76 10.84
C ASN A 6 10.15 -7.58 9.74
N ALA A 7 9.85 -7.99 8.50
CA ALA A 7 10.76 -7.83 7.37
C ALA A 7 10.99 -6.35 6.98
N LEU A 8 9.96 -5.51 7.12
CA LEU A 8 10.03 -4.06 6.95
C LEU A 8 10.77 -3.39 8.13
N SER A 9 10.52 -3.83 9.36
CA SER A 9 11.19 -3.31 10.55
C SER A 9 12.68 -3.61 10.58
N ALA A 10 13.09 -4.83 10.19
CA ALA A 10 14.49 -5.22 10.01
C ALA A 10 15.24 -4.35 8.98
N ARG A 11 14.50 -3.52 8.24
CA ARG A 11 14.97 -2.63 7.19
C ARG A 11 14.91 -1.16 7.54
N GLY A 12 14.64 -0.88 8.81
CA GLY A 12 14.60 0.48 9.34
C GLY A 12 13.28 1.20 9.09
N ILE A 13 12.25 0.53 8.54
CA ILE A 13 10.91 1.11 8.45
C ILE A 13 10.27 1.07 9.83
N GLY A 14 9.79 2.21 10.30
CA GLY A 14 9.12 2.32 11.57
C GLY A 14 8.02 3.36 11.59
N HIS A 15 7.70 3.79 12.81
CA HIS A 15 6.60 4.72 13.05
C HIS A 15 6.81 6.04 12.31
N GLY A 16 5.85 6.40 11.46
CA GLY A 16 5.85 7.63 10.68
C GLY A 16 6.66 7.58 9.37
N ASP A 17 7.25 6.43 9.03
CA ASP A 17 7.78 6.22 7.68
C ASP A 17 6.65 5.94 6.70
N ARG A 18 6.82 6.37 5.45
CA ARG A 18 5.85 6.15 4.39
C ARG A 18 6.25 4.97 3.53
N VAL A 19 5.31 4.08 3.27
CA VAL A 19 5.48 2.87 2.47
C VAL A 19 4.49 2.97 1.32
N ALA A 20 4.98 3.18 0.11
CA ALA A 20 4.15 3.13 -1.08
C ALA A 20 3.71 1.69 -1.33
N VAL A 21 2.44 1.50 -1.66
CA VAL A 21 1.85 0.18 -1.90
C VAL A 21 1.16 0.19 -3.27
N LEU A 22 1.69 -0.61 -4.19
CA LEU A 22 1.25 -0.69 -5.58
C LEU A 22 0.90 -2.14 -5.93
N GLY A 23 -0.39 -2.45 -6.12
CA GLY A 23 -0.79 -3.80 -6.46
C GLY A 23 -2.23 -3.90 -6.93
N TYR A 24 -2.59 -5.07 -7.45
CA TYR A 24 -3.97 -5.40 -7.76
C TYR A 24 -4.73 -5.76 -6.50
N ASN A 25 -6.07 -5.77 -6.59
CA ASN A 25 -6.91 -6.28 -5.49
C ASN A 25 -6.52 -7.74 -5.20
N SER A 26 -5.92 -7.95 -4.04
CA SER A 26 -5.35 -9.23 -3.63
C SER A 26 -5.23 -9.27 -2.11
N ILE A 27 -5.07 -10.47 -1.55
CA ILE A 27 -4.82 -10.60 -0.12
C ILE A 27 -3.45 -10.00 0.24
N GLU A 28 -2.47 -10.09 -0.67
CA GLU A 28 -1.14 -9.53 -0.46
C GLU A 28 -1.15 -8.00 -0.39
N LEU A 29 -2.04 -7.35 -1.15
CA LEU A 29 -2.26 -5.91 -1.05
C LEU A 29 -2.78 -5.54 0.34
N VAL A 30 -3.81 -6.25 0.82
CA VAL A 30 -4.35 -6.08 2.18
C VAL A 30 -3.30 -6.34 3.25
N GLU A 31 -2.51 -7.40 3.11
CA GLU A 31 -1.42 -7.70 4.05
C GLU A 31 -0.36 -6.59 4.09
N SER A 32 -0.08 -5.96 2.96
CA SER A 32 0.86 -4.84 2.83
C SER A 32 0.37 -3.60 3.60
N TRP A 33 -0.92 -3.27 3.46
CA TRP A 33 -1.58 -2.23 4.26
C TRP A 33 -1.43 -2.50 5.74
N LEU A 34 -1.89 -3.67 6.18
CA LEU A 34 -1.90 -4.02 7.60
C LEU A 34 -0.48 -4.11 8.17
N ALA A 35 0.49 -4.60 7.41
CA ALA A 35 1.89 -4.66 7.87
C ALA A 35 2.49 -3.27 8.10
N ALA A 36 2.23 -2.30 7.23
CA ALA A 36 2.65 -0.92 7.43
C ALA A 36 1.97 -0.31 8.67
N LEU A 37 0.65 -0.48 8.80
CA LEU A 37 -0.12 -0.02 9.95
C LEU A 37 0.41 -0.60 11.27
N ARG A 38 0.80 -1.89 11.28
CA ARG A 38 1.37 -2.57 12.46
C ARG A 38 2.64 -1.90 12.96
N LEU A 39 3.45 -1.35 12.06
CA LEU A 39 4.70 -0.66 12.40
C LEU A 39 4.47 0.80 12.84
N GLY A 40 3.23 1.28 12.78
CA GLY A 40 2.93 2.72 12.82
C GLY A 40 3.44 3.45 11.57
N ALA A 41 3.79 2.72 10.52
CA ALA A 41 4.14 3.28 9.23
C ALA A 41 2.85 3.68 8.48
N ILE A 42 3.06 4.55 7.51
CA ILE A 42 2.05 5.23 6.74
C ILE A 42 1.99 4.55 5.37
N ALA A 43 0.89 3.87 5.06
CA ALA A 43 0.73 3.25 3.75
C ALA A 43 0.20 4.27 2.72
N VAL A 44 0.97 4.47 1.65
CA VAL A 44 0.66 5.38 0.54
C VAL A 44 0.13 4.53 -0.61
N PRO A 45 -1.18 4.56 -0.90
CA PRO A 45 -1.72 3.78 -2.00
C PRO A 45 -1.22 4.38 -3.31
N VAL A 46 -0.80 3.53 -4.24
CA VAL A 46 -0.46 3.97 -5.59
C VAL A 46 -1.35 3.21 -6.57
N ASN A 47 -1.89 3.93 -7.54
CA ASN A 47 -2.74 3.34 -8.56
C ASN A 47 -1.88 2.50 -9.51
N PHE A 48 -2.17 1.20 -9.63
CA PHE A 48 -1.43 0.27 -10.49
C PHE A 48 -1.47 0.61 -11.98
N ARG A 49 -2.38 1.50 -12.41
CA ARG A 49 -2.50 1.97 -13.79
C ARG A 49 -1.56 3.14 -14.12
N MET A 50 -0.88 3.69 -13.12
CA MET A 50 0.04 4.82 -13.31
C MET A 50 1.27 4.40 -14.11
N VAL A 51 1.74 5.32 -14.95
CA VAL A 51 3.01 5.16 -15.64
C VAL A 51 4.18 5.55 -14.72
N ALA A 52 5.40 5.18 -15.12
CA ALA A 52 6.58 5.37 -14.29
C ALA A 52 6.84 6.83 -13.86
N ASP A 53 6.51 7.82 -14.71
CA ASP A 53 6.66 9.25 -14.37
C ASP A 53 5.71 9.68 -13.26
N GLU A 54 4.46 9.22 -13.30
CA GLU A 54 3.45 9.51 -12.28
C GLU A 54 3.81 8.82 -10.96
N ILE A 55 4.28 7.57 -11.01
CA ILE A 55 4.75 6.86 -9.82
C ILE A 55 5.96 7.59 -9.23
N ALA A 56 6.93 8.01 -10.04
CA ALA A 56 8.10 8.75 -9.57
C ALA A 56 7.70 10.05 -8.87
N TYR A 57 6.73 10.78 -9.42
CA TYR A 57 6.15 11.96 -8.79
C TYR A 57 5.53 11.64 -7.42
N VAL A 58 4.67 10.61 -7.33
CA VAL A 58 4.05 10.19 -6.06
C VAL A 58 5.12 9.78 -5.02
N LEU A 59 6.17 9.07 -5.43
CA LEU A 59 7.25 8.68 -4.53
C LEU A 59 8.05 9.90 -4.03
N ALA A 60 8.30 10.87 -4.89
CA ALA A 60 8.97 12.13 -4.54
C ALA A 60 8.13 12.96 -3.56
N ASP A 61 6.87 13.23 -3.92
CA ASP A 61 5.93 14.06 -3.17
C ASP A 61 5.61 13.43 -1.80
N SER A 62 5.29 12.14 -1.80
CA SER A 62 5.05 11.43 -0.55
C SER A 62 6.33 11.24 0.26
N GLY A 63 7.52 11.31 -0.31
CA GLY A 63 8.77 11.00 0.39
C GLY A 63 8.76 9.60 1.00
N ALA A 64 8.27 8.62 0.24
CA ALA A 64 8.20 7.21 0.65
C ALA A 64 9.60 6.63 0.95
N ALA A 65 9.73 5.91 2.05
CA ALA A 65 10.95 5.22 2.45
C ALA A 65 11.07 3.81 1.84
N ALA A 66 9.94 3.22 1.42
CA ALA A 66 9.89 1.92 0.77
C ALA A 66 8.70 1.82 -0.20
N VAL A 67 8.78 0.87 -1.15
CA VAL A 67 7.72 0.53 -2.10
C VAL A 67 7.44 -0.96 -2.03
N LEU A 68 6.22 -1.34 -1.67
CA LEU A 68 5.69 -2.70 -1.81
C LEU A 68 4.95 -2.78 -3.14
N ALA A 69 5.37 -3.69 -4.02
CA ALA A 69 4.79 -3.82 -5.35
C ALA A 69 4.46 -5.28 -5.72
N ASP A 70 3.35 -5.46 -6.45
CA ASP A 70 3.10 -6.71 -7.15
C ASP A 70 4.20 -6.98 -8.17
N ILE A 71 4.61 -8.25 -8.31
CA ILE A 71 5.72 -8.63 -9.20
C ILE A 71 5.46 -8.23 -10.67
N ALA A 72 4.19 -8.24 -11.10
CA ALA A 72 3.79 -7.82 -12.44
C ALA A 72 4.03 -6.33 -12.72
N LEU A 73 4.12 -5.51 -11.66
CA LEU A 73 4.33 -4.07 -11.72
C LEU A 73 5.80 -3.69 -11.45
N ALA A 74 6.66 -4.66 -11.13
CA ALA A 74 8.06 -4.42 -10.80
C ALA A 74 8.81 -3.62 -11.89
N PRO A 75 8.66 -3.90 -13.22
CA PRO A 75 9.36 -3.13 -14.25
C PRO A 75 9.03 -1.63 -14.22
N THR A 76 7.74 -1.29 -14.05
CA THR A 76 7.29 0.11 -13.99
C THR A 76 7.78 0.81 -12.72
N VAL A 77 7.82 0.09 -11.59
CA VAL A 77 8.36 0.62 -10.32
C VAL A 77 9.86 0.84 -10.38
N GLU A 78 10.61 -0.08 -11.01
CA GLU A 78 12.05 0.05 -11.22
C GLU A 78 12.36 1.27 -12.10
N GLU A 79 11.62 1.47 -13.18
CA GLU A 79 11.72 2.66 -14.03
C GLU A 79 11.41 3.95 -13.24
N ALA A 80 10.34 3.96 -12.44
CA ALA A 80 9.98 5.09 -11.59
C ALA A 80 11.09 5.42 -10.58
N CYS A 81 11.67 4.41 -9.95
CA CYS A 81 12.78 4.59 -9.01
C CYS A 81 14.06 5.10 -9.70
N ALA A 82 14.31 4.71 -10.95
CA ALA A 82 15.42 5.24 -11.74
C ALA A 82 15.21 6.72 -12.10
N LYS A 83 13.98 7.08 -12.48
CA LYS A 83 13.58 8.47 -12.77
C LYS A 83 13.66 9.37 -11.53
N LEU A 84 13.20 8.89 -10.38
CA LEU A 84 13.29 9.62 -9.10
C LEU A 84 14.73 10.00 -8.73
N ARG A 85 15.69 9.08 -8.92
CA ARG A 85 17.12 9.34 -8.67
C ARG A 85 17.67 10.46 -9.55
N ARG A 86 17.13 10.61 -10.77
CA ARG A 86 17.54 11.67 -11.71
C ARG A 86 17.01 13.04 -11.27
N TRP A 87 15.78 13.12 -10.78
CA TRP A 87 15.17 14.38 -10.36
C TRP A 87 15.69 14.88 -9.03
N THR A 88 16.08 13.98 -8.14
CA THR A 88 16.50 14.33 -6.79
C THR A 88 17.69 13.48 -6.34
N PRO A 89 18.94 13.86 -6.70
CA PRO A 89 20.14 13.11 -6.33
C PRO A 89 20.36 12.97 -4.81
N SER A 90 19.78 13.88 -4.02
CA SER A 90 19.78 13.88 -2.55
C SER A 90 18.56 13.22 -1.92
N SER A 91 17.53 12.87 -2.71
CA SER A 91 16.33 12.21 -2.18
C SER A 91 16.59 10.74 -1.92
N ARG A 92 16.04 10.33 -0.78
CA ARG A 92 16.33 9.08 -0.09
C ARG A 92 15.83 7.90 -0.93
N SER A 93 16.66 6.86 -1.00
CA SER A 93 16.45 5.63 -1.76
C SER A 93 15.08 4.97 -1.49
N ALA A 94 14.28 4.77 -2.53
CA ALA A 94 13.11 3.91 -2.53
C ALA A 94 13.56 2.44 -2.70
N ALA A 95 13.29 1.59 -1.70
CA ALA A 95 13.53 0.16 -1.78
C ALA A 95 12.28 -0.57 -2.29
N ILE A 96 12.41 -1.35 -3.37
CA ILE A 96 11.33 -2.10 -4.01
C ILE A 96 11.23 -3.49 -3.38
N TRP A 97 10.03 -3.88 -2.95
CA TRP A 97 9.73 -5.17 -2.32
C TRP A 97 8.73 -5.93 -3.18
N THR A 98 9.07 -7.17 -3.55
CA THR A 98 8.14 -8.09 -4.20
C THR A 98 7.70 -9.18 -3.23
N THR A 99 6.44 -9.59 -3.33
CA THR A 99 5.73 -10.48 -2.39
C THR A 99 6.11 -11.96 -2.48
N SER A 100 6.99 -12.35 -3.42
CA SER A 100 7.20 -13.77 -3.80
C SER A 100 8.62 -14.32 -3.63
N SER A 101 9.52 -13.67 -2.88
CA SER A 101 10.84 -14.24 -2.55
C SER A 101 11.45 -13.67 -1.26
N PRO A 102 12.39 -14.39 -0.61
CA PRO A 102 13.15 -13.83 0.49
C PRO A 102 13.83 -12.55 0.01
N PRO A 103 13.86 -11.53 0.87
CA PRO A 103 14.03 -10.19 0.40
C PRO A 103 15.44 -9.87 -0.07
N ARG A 104 15.59 -9.53 -1.35
CA ARG A 104 16.82 -8.99 -1.93
C ARG A 104 16.92 -7.49 -1.62
N THR A 105 17.93 -7.15 -0.83
CA THR A 105 18.13 -5.83 -0.23
C THR A 105 18.97 -4.91 -1.13
N VAL A 106 18.59 -3.64 -1.24
CA VAL A 106 19.54 -2.51 -1.24
C VAL A 106 18.99 -1.46 -0.27
N LEU A 107 19.67 -1.28 0.86
CA LEU A 107 19.36 -0.24 1.85
C LEU A 107 20.66 0.34 2.39
N SER A 108 20.61 1.65 2.69
CA SER A 108 21.55 2.30 3.61
C SER A 108 20.78 2.78 4.85
N PRO A 109 21.35 2.72 6.08
CA PRO A 109 20.65 3.02 7.32
C PRO A 109 20.27 4.51 7.44
N ARG A 110 19.09 4.79 8.04
CA ARG A 110 18.60 6.14 8.31
C ARG A 110 19.06 6.64 9.69
N SER A 111 19.45 7.91 9.81
CA SER A 111 19.57 8.63 11.09
C SER A 111 18.19 9.19 11.52
N GLN A 112 17.92 9.12 12.82
CA GLN A 112 16.61 9.39 13.41
C GLN A 112 16.29 10.90 13.44
N SER A 113 15.13 11.28 12.91
CA SER A 113 14.41 12.48 13.31
C SER A 113 12.97 12.07 13.60
N ARG A 114 12.68 11.84 14.89
CA ARG A 114 11.37 11.41 15.39
C ARG A 114 10.52 12.65 15.65
N ARG A 115 9.50 12.89 14.81
CA ARG A 115 8.27 13.57 15.23
C ARG A 115 7.09 12.69 14.82
N GLY A 116 6.26 12.36 15.81
CA GLY A 116 5.25 11.32 15.73
C GLY A 116 4.22 11.58 14.62
N ALA A 117 4.20 10.71 13.62
CA ALA A 117 3.18 10.73 12.58
C ALA A 117 2.20 9.57 12.80
N ARG A 118 0.94 9.93 13.09
CA ARG A 118 -0.19 9.01 13.18
C ARG A 118 -0.63 8.71 11.74
N VAL A 119 -0.50 7.46 11.29
CA VAL A 119 -0.92 6.87 9.99
C VAL A 119 -1.68 7.78 9.02
N HIS A 120 -1.22 7.82 7.77
CA HIS A 120 -1.77 8.64 6.68
C HIS A 120 -2.11 7.75 5.46
N HIS A 121 -3.38 7.58 5.10
CA HIS A 121 -3.73 7.13 3.74
C HIS A 121 -3.61 8.37 2.82
N VAL A 122 -3.04 8.25 1.62
CA VAL A 122 -2.90 9.36 0.65
C VAL A 122 -3.80 9.10 -0.56
N HIS A 123 -4.82 9.90 -0.81
CA HIS A 123 -5.59 9.76 -2.05
C HIS A 123 -4.94 10.44 -3.25
N VAL A 124 -5.08 9.84 -4.43
CA VAL A 124 -4.71 10.43 -5.72
C VAL A 124 -5.96 11.06 -6.35
N GLY A 125 -5.92 12.38 -6.59
CA GLY A 125 -6.95 13.14 -7.32
C GLY A 125 -6.76 13.18 -8.85
N HIS A 126 -7.79 13.66 -9.57
CA HIS A 126 -7.95 13.58 -11.04
C HIS A 126 -7.35 14.79 -11.83
N ASP A 127 -6.86 15.84 -11.18
CA ASP A 127 -6.58 17.14 -11.82
C ASP A 127 -5.11 17.36 -12.22
N GLY A 128 -4.50 16.41 -12.93
CA GLY A 128 -3.20 16.57 -13.60
C GLY A 128 -1.96 16.64 -12.70
N LEU A 129 -2.07 17.04 -11.44
CA LEU A 129 -1.08 16.85 -10.37
C LEU A 129 -1.84 16.54 -9.07
N SER A 130 -1.60 15.36 -8.50
CA SER A 130 -2.38 14.86 -7.38
C SER A 130 -2.03 15.56 -6.06
N GLN A 131 -3.02 16.20 -5.42
CA GLN A 131 -2.90 16.58 -4.02
C GLN A 131 -3.22 15.37 -3.13
N GLY A 132 -2.24 14.94 -2.34
CA GLY A 132 -2.40 13.85 -1.39
C GLY A 132 -3.31 14.24 -0.22
N ALA A 133 -4.44 13.56 -0.04
CA ALA A 133 -5.28 13.75 1.15
C ALA A 133 -4.85 12.79 2.27
N VAL A 134 -4.54 13.31 3.46
CA VAL A 134 -4.08 12.52 4.61
C VAL A 134 -5.27 12.03 5.47
N LEU A 135 -5.50 10.72 5.54
CA LEU A 135 -6.48 10.12 6.46
C LEU A 135 -5.81 9.53 7.70
N THR A 136 -6.21 10.00 8.89
CA THR A 136 -5.73 9.47 10.17
C THR A 136 -6.41 8.15 10.54
N HIS A 137 -5.79 7.38 11.44
CA HIS A 137 -6.44 6.24 12.10
C HIS A 137 -7.83 6.60 12.66
N ARG A 138 -7.98 7.79 13.25
CA ARG A 138 -9.25 8.24 13.79
C ARG A 138 -10.29 8.44 12.69
N ASN A 139 -9.90 8.98 11.53
CA ASN A 139 -10.82 9.13 10.39
C ASN A 139 -11.32 7.76 9.92
N LEU A 140 -10.40 6.81 9.72
CA LEU A 140 -10.72 5.47 9.26
C LEU A 140 -11.54 4.66 10.29
N TYR A 141 -11.22 4.80 11.57
CA TYR A 141 -11.95 4.15 12.65
C TYR A 141 -13.37 4.71 12.80
N LEU A 142 -13.53 6.04 12.80
CA LEU A 142 -14.84 6.67 12.88
C LEU A 142 -15.69 6.36 11.63
N HIS A 143 -15.07 6.32 10.44
CA HIS A 143 -15.75 5.84 9.24
C HIS A 143 -16.27 4.41 9.43
N ALA A 144 -15.41 3.49 9.88
CA ALA A 144 -15.79 2.10 10.07
C ALA A 144 -16.92 1.97 11.10
N PHE A 145 -16.83 2.68 12.22
CA PHE A 145 -17.88 2.69 13.25
C PHE A 145 -19.21 3.25 12.72
N SER A 146 -19.17 4.36 11.99
CA SER A 146 -20.36 4.93 11.35
C SER A 146 -20.98 3.97 10.34
N SER A 147 -20.15 3.30 9.55
CA SER A 147 -20.58 2.30 8.56
C SER A 147 -21.24 1.11 9.23
N ILE A 148 -20.66 0.57 10.31
CA ILE A 148 -21.24 -0.50 11.13
C ILE A 148 -22.61 -0.08 11.68
N ALA A 149 -22.68 1.11 12.29
CA ALA A 149 -23.91 1.61 12.90
C ALA A 149 -25.04 1.84 11.88
N THR A 150 -24.69 2.26 10.65
CA THR A 150 -25.66 2.67 9.64
C THR A 150 -26.09 1.52 8.72
N LEU A 151 -25.13 0.70 8.27
CA LEU A 151 -25.40 -0.41 7.34
C LEU A 151 -25.82 -1.68 8.09
N GLY A 152 -25.60 -1.73 9.41
CA GLY A 152 -26.04 -2.84 10.23
C GLY A 152 -25.21 -4.11 10.06
N ASN A 153 -23.98 -4.00 9.54
CA ASN A 153 -23.02 -5.10 9.56
C ASN A 153 -22.74 -5.43 11.03
N ARG A 154 -23.23 -6.56 11.54
CA ARG A 154 -23.30 -6.81 12.99
C ARG A 154 -22.55 -8.04 13.42
N ASP A 155 -22.43 -9.02 12.53
CA ASP A 155 -22.03 -10.37 12.91
C ASP A 155 -20.83 -10.84 12.06
N ASP A 156 -20.18 -11.91 12.51
CA ASP A 156 -19.03 -12.52 11.85
C ASP A 156 -19.38 -13.26 10.54
N ASP A 157 -20.67 -13.43 10.25
CA ASP A 157 -21.19 -13.97 9.00
C ASP A 157 -21.21 -12.94 7.85
N ASP A 158 -20.98 -11.66 8.13
CA ASP A 158 -20.96 -10.62 7.09
C ASP A 158 -19.74 -10.75 6.17
N CYS A 159 -19.98 -10.68 4.87
CA CYS A 159 -18.94 -10.77 3.85
C CYS A 159 -18.98 -9.56 2.92
N TRP A 160 -17.84 -8.87 2.82
CA TRP A 160 -17.65 -7.76 1.88
C TRP A 160 -16.79 -8.16 0.68
N MET A 161 -17.30 -7.91 -0.52
CA MET A 161 -16.56 -8.14 -1.76
C MET A 161 -15.79 -6.88 -2.17
N ALA A 162 -14.46 -6.97 -2.34
CA ALA A 162 -13.61 -5.83 -2.65
C ALA A 162 -13.67 -5.41 -4.13
N VAL A 163 -14.86 -5.04 -4.61
CA VAL A 163 -15.09 -4.63 -6.00
C VAL A 163 -14.40 -3.29 -6.31
N ALA A 164 -14.39 -2.37 -5.35
CA ALA A 164 -13.68 -1.11 -5.48
C ALA A 164 -12.15 -1.34 -5.43
N PRO A 165 -11.35 -0.57 -6.20
CA PRO A 165 -9.90 -0.66 -6.12
C PRO A 165 -9.39 -0.36 -4.70
N LEU A 166 -8.55 -1.25 -4.16
CA LEU A 166 -8.00 -1.13 -2.80
C LEU A 166 -6.92 -0.05 -2.66
N PHE A 167 -6.47 0.57 -3.76
CA PHE A 167 -5.67 1.79 -3.74
C PHE A 167 -6.53 3.06 -3.57
N HIS A 168 -7.85 2.95 -3.66
CA HIS A 168 -8.77 4.06 -3.45
C HIS A 168 -9.43 3.92 -2.07
N THR A 169 -9.71 5.02 -1.37
CA THR A 169 -10.34 4.93 -0.03
C THR A 169 -11.70 4.26 -0.07
N ALA A 170 -12.45 4.28 -1.17
CA ALA A 170 -13.67 3.48 -1.27
C ALA A 170 -13.40 1.99 -1.00
N GLY A 171 -12.29 1.45 -1.51
CA GLY A 171 -11.88 0.07 -1.24
C GLY A 171 -11.41 -0.13 0.20
N VAL A 172 -10.53 0.74 0.71
CA VAL A 172 -10.01 0.62 2.09
C VAL A 172 -11.10 0.81 3.13
N SER A 173 -11.97 1.80 2.95
CA SER A 173 -13.02 2.17 3.89
C SER A 173 -14.12 1.11 3.97
N GLY A 174 -14.47 0.44 2.86
CA GLY A 174 -15.43 -0.68 2.85
C GLY A 174 -14.90 -1.95 3.52
N MET A 175 -13.57 -2.15 3.49
CA MET A 175 -12.92 -3.30 4.10
C MET A 175 -12.86 -3.24 5.64
N LEU A 176 -12.68 -2.04 6.21
CA LEU A 176 -12.41 -1.86 7.64
C LEU A 176 -13.52 -2.35 8.60
N PRO A 177 -14.82 -2.12 8.33
CA PRO A 177 -15.92 -2.68 9.13
C PRO A 177 -15.81 -4.20 9.34
N MET A 178 -15.45 -4.95 8.29
CA MET A 178 -15.34 -6.40 8.36
C MET A 178 -14.26 -6.83 9.35
N PHE A 179 -13.10 -6.17 9.33
CA PHE A 179 -12.03 -6.48 10.29
C PHE A 179 -12.36 -6.11 11.74
N LEU A 180 -13.24 -5.14 11.97
CA LEU A 180 -13.64 -4.76 13.33
C LEU A 180 -14.73 -5.68 13.90
N ASN A 181 -15.62 -6.20 13.05
CA ASN A 181 -16.74 -7.04 13.47
C ASN A 181 -16.50 -8.55 13.32
N GLY A 182 -15.35 -8.95 12.77
CA GLY A 182 -15.03 -10.37 12.54
C GLY A 182 -15.52 -10.93 11.21
N GLY A 183 -16.15 -10.11 10.37
CA GLY A 183 -16.60 -10.48 9.03
C GLY A 183 -15.45 -10.74 8.05
N ALA A 184 -15.81 -11.28 6.88
CA ALA A 184 -14.88 -11.67 5.83
C ALA A 184 -14.72 -10.60 4.73
N VAL A 185 -13.52 -10.55 4.15
CA VAL A 185 -13.21 -9.71 2.97
C VAL A 185 -12.80 -10.61 1.82
N ILE A 186 -13.53 -10.57 0.72
CA ILE A 186 -13.23 -11.34 -0.48
C ILE A 186 -12.69 -10.41 -1.56
N PRO A 187 -11.37 -10.40 -1.81
CA PRO A 187 -10.82 -9.68 -2.95
C PRO A 187 -11.24 -10.38 -4.24
N PRO A 188 -11.72 -9.64 -5.28
CA PRO A 188 -11.99 -10.23 -6.57
C PRO A 188 -10.68 -10.75 -7.14
N SER A 189 -10.64 -12.02 -7.55
CA SER A 189 -9.44 -12.63 -8.11
C SER A 189 -9.18 -12.09 -9.53
N VAL A 190 -8.73 -10.84 -9.65
CA VAL A 190 -8.31 -10.25 -10.92
C VAL A 190 -6.78 -10.30 -10.99
N ARG A 191 -6.23 -11.51 -11.02
CA ARG A 191 -4.86 -11.72 -11.52
C ARG A 191 -4.95 -11.95 -13.02
N PRO A 192 -4.16 -11.26 -13.86
CA PRO A 192 -4.01 -11.67 -15.26
C PRO A 192 -3.65 -13.16 -15.28
N ARG A 193 -4.41 -13.98 -16.02
CA ARG A 193 -4.11 -15.41 -16.15
C ARG A 193 -2.67 -15.54 -16.66
N ARG A 194 -1.82 -16.18 -15.87
CA ARG A 194 -0.49 -16.59 -16.30
C ARG A 194 -0.69 -17.55 -17.48
N ASP A 195 -0.36 -17.11 -18.68
CA ASP A 195 -0.62 -17.90 -19.89
C ASP A 195 0.17 -19.21 -19.80
N ARG A 196 -0.53 -20.34 -19.59
CA ARG A 196 0.07 -21.68 -19.44
C ARG A 196 0.45 -22.25 -20.82
N ARG A 197 1.07 -21.45 -21.69
CA ARG A 197 1.42 -21.82 -23.07
C ARG A 197 2.91 -22.08 -23.31
N HIS A 198 3.72 -22.25 -22.25
CA HIS A 198 5.15 -22.58 -22.44
C HIS A 198 5.68 -23.82 -21.70
N ASP A 199 4.84 -24.60 -21.01
CA ASP A 199 5.26 -25.84 -20.31
C ASP A 199 4.88 -27.14 -21.05
N ARG A 200 4.84 -27.09 -22.38
CA ARG A 200 4.76 -28.31 -23.22
C ARG A 200 5.74 -28.21 -24.38
N ARG A 201 7.02 -28.45 -24.11
CA ARG A 201 7.97 -29.05 -25.05
C ARG A 201 8.96 -29.91 -24.28
#